data_AF-A0A932XTJ6-F1
#
_entry.id   AF-A0A932XTJ6-F1
#
_cell.length_a   1.000
_cell.length_b   1.000
_cell.length_c   1.000
_cell.angle_alpha   90.00
_cell.angle_beta   90.00
_cell.angle_gamma   90.00
#
_symmetry.space_group_name_H-M   'P 1'
#
loop_
_entity.id
_entity.type
_entity.pdbx_description
1 polymer ?
#
loop_
_entity_poly.entity_id
_entity_poly.type
_entity_poly.pdbx_seq_one_letter_code
_entity_poly.pdbx_strand_id
1 'polypeptide(L)' 'MKITYYLGRTLQLFALLLMPFAIWVGHFGHNEQGAIIIFVGSIAIFFIGWLFQGFIE' A
#
# COMPACT_ATOMS: atom_id res chain seq x y z
N MET A 1 -0.48 9.19 -21.31
CA MET A 1 -1.54 8.93 -20.31
C MET A 1 -1.71 7.45 -19.92
N LYS A 2 -1.19 6.46 -20.65
CA LYS A 2 -1.22 5.03 -20.21
C LYS A 2 -0.23 4.70 -19.09
N ILE A 3 0.95 5.35 -19.08
CA ILE A 3 2.02 5.12 -18.11
C ILE A 3 1.58 5.43 -16.67
N THR A 4 0.91 6.56 -16.45
CA THR A 4 0.41 6.97 -15.12
C THR A 4 -0.64 5.99 -14.58
N TYR A 5 -1.48 5.42 -15.46
CA TYR A 5 -2.44 4.38 -15.11
C TYR A 5 -1.74 3.09 -14.61
N TYR A 6 -0.73 2.62 -15.36
CA TYR A 6 0.02 1.44 -14.97
C TYR A 6 0.84 1.67 -13.69
N LEU A 7 1.44 2.85 -13.53
CA LEU A 7 2.14 3.23 -12.30
C LEU A 7 1.20 3.23 -11.09
N GLY A 8 0.02 3.84 -11.20
CA GLY A 8 -0.99 3.84 -10.15
C GLY A 8 -1.43 2.43 -9.77
N ARG A 9 -1.66 1.56 -10.76
CA ARG A 9 -2.03 0.15 -10.53
C ARG A 9 -0.91 -0.64 -9.85
N THR A 10 0.34 -0.45 -10.27
CA THR A 10 1.49 -1.10 -9.64
C THR A 10 1.64 -0.69 -8.18
N LEU A 11 1.43 0.59 -7.85
CA LEU A 11 1.46 1.08 -6.46
C LEU A 11 0.35 0.45 -5.61
N GLN A 12 -0.86 0.34 -6.14
CA GLN A 12 -1.98 -0.33 -5.47
C GLN A 12 -1.69 -1.81 -5.21
N LEU A 13 -1.17 -2.53 -6.20
CA LEU A 13 -0.81 -3.94 -6.05
C LEU A 13 0.31 -4.13 -5.02
N PHE A 14 1.33 -3.27 -5.06
CA PHE A 14 2.41 -3.29 -4.08
C PHE A 14 1.89 -3.03 -2.64
N ALA A 15 1.00 -2.05 -2.47
CA ALA A 15 0.36 -1.79 -1.18
C ALA A 15 -0.41 -3.00 -0.63
N LEU A 16 -1.19 -3.69 -1.47
CA LEU A 16 -1.93 -4.89 -1.07
C LEU A 16 -0.99 -6.03 -0.67
N LEU A 17 0.16 -6.17 -1.34
CA LEU A 17 1.18 -7.15 -0.98
C LEU A 17 1.88 -6.83 0.35
N LEU A 18 1.92 -5.57 0.77
CA LEU A 18 2.49 -5.15 2.05
C LEU A 18 1.56 -5.42 3.25
N MET A 19 0.24 -5.46 3.06
CA MET A 19 -0.71 -5.64 4.17
C MET A 19 -0.49 -6.92 5.00
N PRO A 20 -0.25 -8.11 4.41
CA PRO A 20 0.04 -9.33 5.18
C PRO A 20 1.29 -9.22 6.08
N PHE A 21 2.27 -8.38 5.72
CA PHE A 21 3.46 -8.16 6.55
C PHE A 21 3.13 -7.46 7.87
N ALA A 22 2.06 -6.65 7.93
CA ALA A 22 1.59 -6.08 9.19
C ALA A 22 1.16 -7.16 10.18
N ILE A 23 0.45 -8.19 9.69
CA ILE A 23 0.06 -9.35 10.51
C ILE A 23 1.30 -10.11 10.96
N TRP A 24 2.27 -10.31 10.06
CA TRP A 24 3.51 -11.00 10.41
C TRP A 24 4.27 -10.29 11.54
N VAL A 25 4.49 -8.98 11.41
CA VAL A 25 5.23 -8.17 12.39
C VAL A 25 4.48 -8.05 13.71
N GLY A 26 3.16 -7.90 13.68
CA GLY A 26 2.35 -7.83 14.90
C GLY A 26 2.28 -9.18 15.61
N HIS A 27 1.95 -10.25 14.90
CA HIS A 27 1.68 -11.56 15.49
C HIS A 27 2.96 -12.32 15.87
N PHE A 28 3.91 -12.45 14.94
CA PHE A 28 5.15 -13.19 15.22
C PHE A 28 6.21 -12.31 15.88
N GLY A 29 6.26 -11.04 15.50
CA GLY A 29 7.23 -10.08 16.03
C GLY A 29 6.84 -9.44 17.37
N HIS A 30 5.60 -9.63 17.84
CA HIS A 30 5.05 -8.96 19.04
C HIS A 30 5.33 -7.45 19.03
N ASN A 31 5.20 -6.83 17.85
CA ASN A 31 5.49 -5.43 17.61
C ASN A 31 4.29 -4.75 16.97
N GLU A 32 3.37 -4.30 17.81
CA GLU A 32 2.11 -3.67 17.40
C GLU A 32 2.36 -2.34 16.69
N GLN A 33 3.34 -1.57 17.15
CA GLN A 33 3.70 -0.29 16.53
C GLN A 33 4.19 -0.51 15.09
N GLY A 34 5.07 -1.49 14.87
CA GLY A 34 5.54 -1.86 13.54
C GLY A 34 4.41 -2.33 12.63
N ALA A 35 3.49 -3.15 13.15
CA ALA A 35 2.31 -3.60 12.42
C ALA A 35 1.42 -2.42 11.97
N ILE A 36 1.16 -1.46 12.88
CA ILE A 36 0.36 -0.26 12.57
C ILE A 36 1.06 0.58 11.50
N ILE A 37 2.37 0.80 11.61
CA ILE A 37 3.13 1.58 10.61
C ILE A 37 3.04 0.92 9.23
N ILE A 38 3.22 -0.40 9.14
CA ILE A 38 3.13 -1.13 7.87
C ILE A 38 1.70 -1.03 7.31
N PHE A 39 0.69 -1.23 8.15
CA PHE A 39 -0.71 -1.18 7.73
C PHE A 39 -1.11 0.21 7.23
N VAL A 40 -0.88 1.26 8.02
CA VAL A 40 -1.21 2.64 7.64
C VAL A 40 -0.37 3.09 6.44
N GLY A 41 0.91 2.72 6.39
CA GLY A 41 1.78 2.98 5.24
C GLY A 41 1.26 2.33 3.96
N SER A 42 0.79 1.08 4.03
CA SER A 42 0.20 0.39 2.88
C SER A 42 -1.06 1.11 2.36
N ILE A 43 -1.93 1.60 3.25
CA ILE A 43 -3.11 2.38 2.86
C ILE A 43 -2.71 3.69 2.18
N ALA A 44 -1.70 4.39 2.71
CA ALA A 44 -1.22 5.63 2.10
C ALA A 44 -0.66 5.40 0.69
N ILE A 45 0.13 4.33 0.48
CA ILE A 45 0.66 3.96 -0.85
C ILE A 45 -0.49 3.61 -1.80
N PHE A 46 -1.51 2.87 -1.34
CA PHE A 46 -2.68 2.54 -2.14
C PHE A 46 -3.42 3.80 -2.59
N PHE A 47 -3.64 4.74 -1.67
CA PHE A 47 -4.29 6.02 -1.96
C PHE A 47 -3.50 6.87 -2.96
N ILE A 48 -2.17 6.95 -2.81
CA ILE A 48 -1.30 7.62 -3.79
C ILE A 48 -1.44 6.97 -5.16
N GLY A 49 -1.44 5.63 -5.24
CA GLY A 49 -1.66 4.91 -6.49
C GLY A 49 -3.03 5.21 -7.13
N TRP A 50 -4.08 5.37 -6.32
CA TRP A 50 -5.40 5.79 -6.78
C TRP A 50 -5.40 7.23 -7.32
N LEU A 51 -4.74 8.17 -6.65
CA LEU A 51 -4.61 9.55 -7.14
C LEU A 51 -3.95 9.59 -8.53
N PHE A 52 -2.86 8.82 -8.73
CA PHE A 52 -2.21 8.72 -10.05
C PHE A 52 -3.13 8.22 -11.16
N GLN A 53 -4.17 7.45 -10.82
CA GLN A 53 -5.20 6.98 -11.74
C GLN A 53 -6.31 8.03 -11.95
N GLY A 54 -6.78 8.67 -10.87
CA GLY A 54 -7.89 9.63 -10.90
C GLY A 54 -7.58 10.94 -11.62
N PHE A 55 -6.30 11.30 -11.85
CA PHE A 55 -5.93 12.43 -12.71
C PHE A 55 -5.98 12.12 -14.22
N ILE A 56 -6.36 10.90 -14.60
CA ILE A 56 -6.40 10.44 -16.01
C ILE A 56 -7.85 10.27 -16.50
N GLU A 57 -8.80 10.05 -15.58
CA GLU A 57 -10.25 10.07 -15.84
C GLU A 57 -10.76 11.50 -15.96
#